data_AF-A0A1F4DWT0-F1
#
_entry.id   AF-A0A1F4DWT0-F1
#
_cell.length_a   1.000
_cell.length_b   1.000
_cell.length_c   1.000
_cell.angle_alpha   90.00
_cell.angle_beta   90.00
_cell.angle_gamma   90.00
#
_symmetry.space_group_name_H-M   'P 1'
#
loop_
_entity.id
_entity.type
_entity.pdbx_description
1 polymer ?
#
loop_
_entity_poly.entity_id
_entity_poly.type
_entity_poly.pdbx_seq_one_letter_code
_entity_poly.pdbx_strand_id
1 'polypeptide(L)'
;MSSAVHVVYALAAGGTLEDRPVYNKTRCFETFPFPAATPEAKTRIRDLAEQLDAHRKRQQAQHAGLTLTGMYNVLEKLKTGEALNAKEKVIHEHGLVAVLKTLHDQLDRAVLDAYGWNDLTPLLEVVNGNAAPDESGLPATRDDCKRALDDALLERLVALNAERAAEEQRGLIRWVRPEFQIPASGQQQPQPARQLEIDTDERAAVAAKPGLRRPWPAALPAQVKAVAEVLIAARAPLAEEAIAACFTGRGAWKKRLPQIIDTLVAVGRVRRRKDGLAVLA
;
A
#
# COMPACT_ATOMS: atom_id res chain seq x y z
N MET A 1 2.62 -10.48 -3.80
CA MET A 1 1.18 -10.31 -4.14
C MET A 1 0.77 -11.21 -5.30
N SER A 2 1.65 -11.52 -6.25
CA SER A 2 1.37 -12.52 -7.30
C SER A 2 1.54 -13.98 -6.84
N SER A 3 1.93 -14.23 -5.59
CA SER A 3 2.14 -15.59 -5.09
C SER A 3 0.84 -16.27 -4.69
N ALA A 4 0.79 -17.59 -4.82
CA ALA A 4 -0.32 -18.45 -4.41
C ALA A 4 -0.71 -18.21 -2.94
N VAL A 5 0.26 -18.09 -2.03
CA VAL A 5 0.04 -17.78 -0.60
C VAL A 5 -0.81 -16.52 -0.42
N HIS A 6 -0.51 -15.46 -1.18
CA HIS A 6 -1.26 -14.21 -1.11
C HIS A 6 -2.63 -14.32 -1.76
N VAL A 7 -2.74 -15.04 -2.88
CA VAL A 7 -4.01 -15.25 -3.57
C VAL A 7 -4.99 -16.00 -2.67
N VAL A 8 -4.56 -17.09 -2.04
CA VAL A 8 -5.37 -17.88 -1.10
C VAL A 8 -5.85 -17.01 0.05
N TYR A 9 -4.95 -16.24 0.68
CA TYR A 9 -5.32 -15.30 1.73
C TYR A 9 -6.33 -14.26 1.25
N ALA A 10 -6.07 -13.62 0.12
CA ALA A 10 -6.89 -12.53 -0.38
C ALA A 10 -8.31 -13.00 -0.77
N LEU A 11 -8.45 -14.22 -1.27
CA LEU A 11 -9.75 -14.83 -1.56
C LEU A 11 -10.54 -15.15 -0.28
N ALA A 12 -9.87 -15.59 0.78
CA ALA A 12 -10.52 -15.87 2.07
C ALA A 12 -10.85 -14.61 2.88
N ALA A 13 -9.95 -13.62 2.90
CA ALA A 13 -10.10 -12.40 3.69
C ALA A 13 -10.87 -11.28 2.96
N GLY A 14 -10.92 -11.33 1.63
CA GLY A 14 -11.59 -10.36 0.77
C GLY A 14 -13.11 -10.39 0.89
N GLY A 15 -13.78 -9.56 0.09
CA GLY A 15 -15.23 -9.62 -0.09
C GLY A 15 -15.57 -10.30 -1.41
N THR A 16 -16.86 -10.51 -1.66
CA THR A 16 -17.36 -10.90 -2.98
C THR A 16 -18.44 -9.92 -3.44
N LEU A 17 -18.53 -9.73 -4.76
CA LEU A 17 -19.69 -9.12 -5.41
C LEU A 17 -20.36 -10.24 -6.21
N GLU A 18 -21.47 -10.75 -5.66
CA GLU A 18 -22.06 -12.02 -6.10
C GLU A 18 -21.03 -13.15 -5.97
N ASP A 19 -20.57 -13.71 -7.10
CA ASP A 19 -19.58 -14.77 -7.21
C ASP A 19 -18.15 -14.26 -7.48
N ARG A 20 -17.99 -12.96 -7.76
CA ARG A 20 -16.69 -12.39 -8.12
C ARG A 20 -15.92 -11.88 -6.91
N PRO A 21 -14.66 -12.29 -6.70
CA PRO A 21 -13.83 -11.76 -5.62
C PRO A 21 -13.59 -10.25 -5.74
N VAL A 22 -13.67 -9.54 -4.61
CA VAL A 22 -13.38 -8.12 -4.49
C VAL A 22 -12.20 -7.93 -3.54
N TYR A 23 -11.10 -7.39 -4.07
CA TYR A 23 -9.90 -7.10 -3.32
C TYR A 23 -10.08 -5.82 -2.48
N ASN A 24 -10.03 -5.95 -1.15
CA ASN A 24 -10.06 -4.82 -0.24
C ASN A 24 -8.70 -4.64 0.44
N LYS A 25 -7.99 -3.53 0.17
CA LYS A 25 -6.64 -3.28 0.70
C LYS A 25 -6.55 -3.47 2.22
N THR A 26 -7.51 -2.96 2.99
CA THR A 26 -7.44 -3.03 4.47
C THR A 26 -7.54 -4.47 4.98
N ARG A 27 -8.26 -5.35 4.27
CA ARG A 27 -8.41 -6.77 4.66
C ARG A 27 -7.45 -7.73 3.96
N CYS A 28 -7.01 -7.40 2.76
CA CYS A 28 -6.22 -8.31 1.93
C CYS A 28 -4.73 -7.97 1.93
N PHE A 29 -4.33 -6.74 2.28
CA PHE A 29 -2.93 -6.33 2.30
C PHE A 29 -2.47 -5.93 3.69
N GLU A 30 -3.19 -5.03 4.36
CA GLU A 30 -2.74 -4.45 5.63
C GLU A 30 -2.72 -5.48 6.77
N THR A 31 -3.60 -6.47 6.72
CA THR A 31 -3.66 -7.59 7.68
C THR A 31 -2.94 -8.84 7.19
N PHE A 32 -2.26 -8.79 6.04
CA PHE A 32 -1.55 -9.96 5.51
C PHE A 32 -0.28 -10.23 6.32
N PRO A 33 -0.11 -11.41 6.94
CA PRO A 33 1.05 -11.69 7.76
C PRO A 33 2.26 -12.04 6.87
N PHE A 34 3.07 -11.03 6.55
CA PHE A 34 4.29 -11.20 5.76
C PHE A 34 5.34 -12.09 6.47
N PRO A 35 6.17 -12.84 5.72
CA PRO A 35 7.20 -13.71 6.29
C PRO A 35 8.38 -12.89 6.81
N ALA A 36 9.03 -13.32 7.88
CA ALA A 36 10.28 -12.70 8.36
C ALA A 36 11.49 -13.10 7.50
N ALA A 37 11.45 -12.75 6.21
CA ALA A 37 12.41 -13.19 5.20
C ALA A 37 13.82 -12.58 5.40
N THR A 38 14.85 -13.38 5.12
CA THR A 38 16.26 -12.92 5.09
C THR A 38 16.49 -11.90 3.95
N PRO A 39 17.55 -11.09 3.99
CA PRO A 39 17.89 -10.18 2.90
C PRO A 39 18.04 -10.88 1.54
N GLU A 40 18.59 -12.09 1.53
CA GLU A 40 18.78 -12.91 0.33
C GLU A 40 17.44 -13.39 -0.22
N ALA A 41 16.56 -13.90 0.64
CA ALA A 41 15.20 -14.31 0.25
C ALA A 41 14.39 -13.12 -0.30
N LYS A 42 14.49 -11.94 0.34
CA LYS A 42 13.85 -10.70 -0.16
C LYS A 42 14.36 -10.30 -1.54
N THR A 43 15.66 -10.40 -1.77
CA THR A 43 16.27 -10.10 -3.07
C THR A 43 15.78 -11.07 -4.13
N ARG A 44 15.82 -12.37 -3.84
CA ARG A 44 15.34 -13.41 -4.76
C ARG A 44 13.86 -13.23 -5.13
N ILE A 45 12.99 -12.98 -4.15
CA ILE A 45 11.56 -12.74 -4.41
C ILE A 45 11.36 -11.48 -5.26
N ARG A 46 12.13 -10.41 -4.99
CA ARG A 46 12.09 -9.18 -5.78
C ARG A 46 12.47 -9.44 -7.23
N ASP A 47 13.60 -10.09 -7.47
CA ASP A 47 14.11 -10.35 -8.82
C ASP A 47 13.12 -11.19 -9.63
N LEU A 48 12.51 -12.21 -9.01
CA LEU A 48 11.47 -13.03 -9.63
C LEU A 48 10.21 -12.21 -9.96
N ALA A 49 9.77 -11.35 -9.04
CA ALA A 49 8.62 -10.48 -9.27
C ALA A 49 8.87 -9.46 -10.38
N GLU A 50 10.08 -8.89 -10.45
CA GLU A 50 10.50 -7.96 -11.50
C GLU A 50 10.59 -8.66 -12.87
N GLN A 51 11.16 -9.87 -12.93
CA GLN A 51 11.17 -10.69 -14.15
C GLN A 51 9.76 -11.02 -14.64
N LEU A 52 8.86 -11.35 -13.71
CA LEU A 52 7.47 -11.66 -13.99
C LEU A 52 6.70 -10.45 -14.55
N ASP A 53 6.88 -9.27 -13.97
CA ASP A 53 6.29 -8.03 -14.45
C ASP A 53 6.88 -7.61 -15.81
N ALA A 54 8.20 -7.65 -15.95
CA ALA A 54 8.90 -7.36 -17.20
C ALA A 54 8.47 -8.29 -18.33
N HIS A 55 8.30 -9.59 -18.04
CA HIS A 55 7.79 -10.57 -19.00
C HIS A 55 6.41 -10.17 -19.51
N ARG A 56 5.46 -9.93 -18.61
CA ARG A 56 4.08 -9.53 -18.95
C ARG A 56 4.07 -8.28 -19.83
N LYS A 57 4.79 -7.22 -19.41
CA LYS A 57 4.88 -5.95 -20.14
C LYS A 57 5.48 -6.12 -21.53
N ARG A 58 6.57 -6.90 -21.65
CA ARG A 58 7.23 -7.17 -22.93
C ARG A 58 6.30 -7.89 -23.90
N GLN A 59 5.60 -8.94 -23.46
CA GLN A 59 4.68 -9.68 -24.34
C GLN A 59 3.49 -8.82 -24.77
N GLN A 60 2.90 -8.04 -23.87
CA GLN A 60 1.81 -7.13 -24.22
C GLN A 60 2.23 -6.03 -25.18
N ALA A 61 3.46 -5.52 -25.06
CA ALA A 61 4.00 -4.52 -25.98
C ALA A 61 4.25 -5.09 -27.39
N GLN A 62 4.65 -6.36 -27.49
CA GLN A 62 4.89 -7.03 -28.78
C GLN A 62 3.59 -7.50 -29.45
N HIS A 63 2.55 -7.78 -28.67
CA HIS A 63 1.30 -8.34 -29.17
C HIS A 63 0.10 -7.54 -28.65
N ALA A 64 -0.31 -6.51 -29.41
CA ALA A 64 -1.37 -5.58 -28.99
C ALA A 64 -2.74 -6.23 -28.67
N GLY A 65 -3.02 -7.44 -29.22
CA GLY A 65 -4.22 -8.21 -28.92
C GLY A 65 -4.10 -9.13 -27.69
N LEU A 66 -2.94 -9.19 -27.05
CA LEU A 66 -2.67 -10.05 -25.91
C LEU A 66 -3.11 -9.36 -24.61
N THR A 67 -4.05 -10.00 -23.91
CA THR A 67 -4.54 -9.52 -22.61
C THR A 67 -3.97 -10.37 -21.48
N LEU A 68 -3.78 -9.76 -20.30
CA LEU A 68 -3.39 -10.51 -19.10
C LEU A 68 -4.41 -11.61 -18.79
N THR A 69 -5.71 -11.30 -18.84
CA THR A 69 -6.76 -12.30 -18.62
C THR A 69 -6.62 -13.49 -19.59
N GLY A 70 -6.34 -13.23 -20.87
CA GLY A 70 -6.08 -14.30 -21.84
C GLY A 70 -4.89 -15.17 -21.46
N MET A 71 -3.77 -14.54 -21.08
CA MET A 71 -2.56 -15.26 -20.64
C MET A 71 -2.83 -16.14 -19.41
N TYR A 72 -3.58 -15.63 -18.42
CA TYR A 72 -3.89 -16.37 -17.19
C TYR A 72 -4.90 -17.49 -17.42
N ASN A 73 -5.88 -17.31 -18.30
CA ASN A 73 -6.80 -18.39 -18.65
C ASN A 73 -6.06 -19.55 -19.32
N VAL A 74 -5.13 -19.25 -20.25
CA VAL A 74 -4.29 -20.27 -20.87
C VAL A 74 -3.33 -20.90 -19.85
N LEU A 75 -2.77 -20.10 -18.93
CA LEU A 75 -1.92 -20.61 -17.85
C LEU A 75 -2.66 -21.65 -17.00
N GLU A 76 -3.89 -21.38 -16.59
CA GLU A 76 -4.68 -22.33 -15.81
C GLU A 76 -4.96 -23.62 -16.60
N LYS A 77 -5.26 -23.53 -17.90
CA LYS A 77 -5.39 -24.72 -18.77
C LYS A 77 -4.12 -25.55 -18.86
N LEU A 78 -2.94 -24.91 -18.89
CA LEU A 78 -1.67 -25.65 -18.82
C LEU A 78 -1.51 -26.38 -17.48
N LYS A 79 -1.95 -25.76 -16.38
CA LYS A 79 -1.89 -26.38 -15.05
C LYS A 79 -2.89 -27.51 -14.85
N THR A 80 -4.00 -27.53 -15.60
CA THR A 80 -5.01 -28.61 -15.57
C THR A 80 -4.77 -29.67 -16.65
N GLY A 81 -3.85 -29.44 -17.58
CA GLY A 81 -3.58 -30.34 -18.70
C GLY A 81 -4.66 -30.32 -19.79
N GLU A 82 -5.52 -29.30 -19.80
CA GLU A 82 -6.56 -29.15 -20.83
C GLU A 82 -5.98 -28.83 -22.20
N ALA A 83 -6.59 -29.41 -23.25
CA ALA A 83 -6.20 -29.13 -24.63
C ALA A 83 -6.52 -27.66 -25.01
N LEU A 84 -5.53 -26.97 -25.56
CA LEU A 84 -5.69 -25.59 -26.04
C LEU A 84 -6.35 -25.57 -27.43
N ASN A 85 -7.35 -24.71 -27.61
CA ASN A 85 -7.93 -24.43 -28.94
C ASN A 85 -7.01 -23.55 -29.79
N ALA A 86 -7.38 -23.31 -31.06
CA ALA A 86 -6.54 -22.52 -31.99
C ALA A 86 -6.22 -21.11 -31.48
N LYS A 87 -7.20 -20.40 -30.89
CA LYS A 87 -6.99 -19.05 -30.33
C LYS A 87 -6.09 -19.10 -29.09
N GLU A 88 -6.28 -20.08 -28.23
CA GLU A 88 -5.50 -20.29 -27.01
C GLU A 88 -4.05 -20.67 -27.32
N LYS A 89 -3.80 -21.43 -28.40
CA LYS A 89 -2.45 -21.72 -28.89
C LYS A 89 -1.71 -20.44 -29.32
N VAL A 90 -2.40 -19.53 -30.01
CA VAL A 90 -1.83 -18.21 -30.37
C VAL A 90 -1.51 -17.40 -29.11
N ILE A 91 -2.41 -17.39 -28.12
CA ILE A 91 -2.17 -16.71 -26.83
C ILE A 91 -1.00 -17.36 -26.08
N HIS A 92 -0.90 -18.69 -26.10
CA HIS A 92 0.19 -19.45 -25.48
C HIS A 92 1.56 -19.04 -26.06
N GLU A 93 1.63 -18.95 -27.39
CA GLU A 93 2.84 -18.55 -28.12
C GLU A 93 3.18 -17.07 -27.90
N HIS A 94 2.26 -16.16 -28.20
CA HIS A 94 2.46 -14.72 -28.03
C HIS A 94 2.68 -14.31 -26.57
N GLY A 95 2.06 -14.99 -25.62
CA GLY A 95 2.24 -14.75 -24.20
C GLY A 95 3.45 -15.45 -23.60
N LEU A 96 4.09 -16.35 -24.35
CA LEU A 96 5.10 -17.28 -23.87
C LEU A 96 4.69 -17.86 -22.50
N VAL A 97 3.50 -18.44 -22.46
CA VAL A 97 2.80 -18.75 -21.20
C VAL A 97 3.53 -19.83 -20.38
N ALA A 98 4.31 -20.70 -21.02
CA ALA A 98 5.22 -21.61 -20.31
C ALA A 98 6.26 -20.87 -19.47
N VAL A 99 6.84 -19.77 -19.97
CA VAL A 99 7.79 -18.94 -19.20
C VAL A 99 7.07 -18.24 -18.03
N LEU A 100 5.87 -17.74 -18.29
CA LEU A 100 5.02 -17.15 -17.25
C LEU A 100 4.75 -18.15 -16.12
N LYS A 101 4.45 -19.41 -16.47
CA LYS A 101 4.24 -20.50 -15.53
C LYS A 101 5.49 -20.74 -14.68
N THR A 102 6.64 -20.91 -15.31
CA THR A 102 7.91 -21.13 -14.60
C THR A 102 8.23 -20.00 -13.63
N LEU A 103 8.00 -18.74 -14.01
CA LEU A 103 8.24 -17.60 -13.13
C LEU A 103 7.30 -17.59 -11.90
N HIS A 104 6.03 -17.94 -12.08
CA HIS A 104 5.10 -18.13 -10.96
C HIS A 104 5.52 -19.31 -10.07
N ASP A 105 5.85 -20.46 -10.66
CA ASP A 105 6.28 -21.65 -9.92
C ASP A 105 7.55 -21.38 -9.10
N GLN A 106 8.48 -20.56 -9.62
CA GLN A 106 9.69 -20.15 -8.88
C GLN A 106 9.37 -19.12 -7.78
N LEU A 107 8.48 -18.16 -8.07
CA LEU A 107 8.05 -17.16 -7.09
C LEU A 107 7.33 -17.82 -5.92
N ASP A 108 6.43 -18.76 -6.19
CA ASP A 108 5.65 -19.47 -5.15
C ASP A 108 6.55 -20.30 -4.25
N ARG A 109 7.49 -21.06 -4.82
CA ARG A 109 8.51 -21.79 -4.03
C ARG A 109 9.35 -20.84 -3.18
N ALA A 110 9.87 -19.76 -3.76
CA ALA A 110 10.67 -18.78 -3.01
C ALA A 110 9.88 -18.10 -1.88
N VAL A 111 8.56 -17.92 -2.06
CA VAL A 111 7.68 -17.40 -1.00
C VAL A 111 7.46 -18.47 0.08
N LEU A 112 7.20 -19.73 -0.27
CA LEU A 112 7.10 -20.82 0.72
C LEU A 112 8.40 -20.96 1.52
N ASP A 113 9.56 -20.89 0.86
CA ASP A 113 10.89 -20.87 1.50
C ASP A 113 11.01 -19.74 2.51
N ALA A 114 10.55 -18.53 2.15
CA ALA A 114 10.60 -17.37 3.04
C ALA A 114 9.71 -17.54 4.29
N TYR A 115 8.62 -18.29 4.18
CA TYR A 115 7.79 -18.67 5.32
C TYR A 115 8.32 -19.90 6.09
N GLY A 116 9.21 -20.68 5.51
CA GLY A 116 9.66 -21.98 6.03
C GLY A 116 8.64 -23.10 5.81
N TRP A 117 7.78 -22.99 4.79
CA TRP A 117 6.67 -23.92 4.50
C TRP A 117 6.96 -24.85 3.32
N ASN A 118 8.20 -25.32 3.23
CA ASN A 118 8.69 -26.09 2.09
C ASN A 118 8.06 -27.48 1.99
N ASP A 119 7.53 -27.97 3.09
CA ASP A 119 6.76 -29.20 3.15
C ASP A 119 5.46 -29.15 2.33
N LEU A 120 4.98 -27.95 1.96
CA LEU A 120 3.83 -27.76 1.07
C LEU A 120 4.20 -27.79 -0.43
N THR A 121 5.49 -27.86 -0.76
CA THR A 121 5.97 -27.86 -2.16
C THR A 121 5.39 -29.02 -2.99
N PRO A 122 5.31 -30.27 -2.49
CA PRO A 122 4.72 -31.36 -3.26
C PRO A 122 3.26 -31.10 -3.63
N LEU A 123 2.46 -30.56 -2.70
CA LEU A 123 1.08 -30.14 -2.98
C LEU A 123 1.04 -29.03 -4.03
N LEU A 124 1.93 -28.03 -3.92
CA LEU A 124 2.05 -26.94 -4.88
C LEU A 124 2.45 -27.43 -6.29
N GLU A 125 3.21 -28.52 -6.39
CA GLU A 125 3.65 -29.10 -7.67
C GLU A 125 2.56 -29.94 -8.35
N VAL A 126 1.66 -30.57 -7.60
CA VAL A 126 0.46 -31.24 -8.15
C VAL A 126 -0.64 -30.25 -8.51
N VAL A 127 -0.87 -29.25 -7.64
CA VAL A 127 -1.40 -27.95 -8.08
C VAL A 127 -0.42 -27.41 -9.13
N ASN A 128 -0.62 -26.37 -9.92
CA ASN A 128 0.36 -26.01 -10.98
C ASN A 128 0.68 -27.08 -12.07
N GLY A 129 0.31 -28.37 -11.95
CA GLY A 129 0.49 -29.39 -12.98
C GLY A 129 1.94 -29.76 -13.30
N ASN A 130 2.85 -29.68 -12.32
CA ASN A 130 4.25 -30.10 -12.45
C ASN A 130 4.50 -31.55 -12.02
N ALA A 131 3.62 -32.12 -11.19
CA ALA A 131 3.69 -33.49 -10.69
C ALA A 131 2.32 -34.17 -10.78
N ALA A 132 2.31 -35.50 -10.85
CA ALA A 132 1.10 -36.29 -10.73
C ALA A 132 0.77 -36.53 -9.24
N PRO A 133 -0.52 -36.74 -8.88
CA PRO A 133 -0.95 -37.03 -7.51
C PRO A 133 -0.57 -38.45 -7.03
N ASP A 134 0.30 -39.17 -7.75
CA ASP A 134 0.61 -40.59 -7.53
C ASP A 134 1.70 -40.85 -6.48
N GLU A 135 2.31 -39.80 -5.91
CA GLU A 135 3.23 -39.96 -4.79
C GLU A 135 2.50 -40.36 -3.50
N SER A 136 2.94 -41.46 -2.89
CA SER A 136 2.32 -42.06 -1.69
C SER A 136 2.29 -41.06 -0.53
N GLY A 137 1.08 -40.56 -0.20
CA GLY A 137 0.84 -39.61 0.89
C GLY A 137 0.09 -38.35 0.45
N LEU A 138 -0.03 -38.08 -0.86
CA LEU A 138 -0.81 -36.98 -1.39
C LEU A 138 -2.27 -37.38 -1.66
N PRO A 139 -3.21 -36.42 -1.65
CA PRO A 139 -4.58 -36.66 -2.09
C PRO A 139 -4.67 -37.17 -3.54
N ALA A 140 -5.66 -38.02 -3.82
CA ALA A 140 -5.76 -38.74 -5.09
C ALA A 140 -6.02 -37.86 -6.32
N THR A 141 -6.58 -36.67 -6.13
CA THR A 141 -6.88 -35.74 -7.23
C THR A 141 -6.18 -34.40 -7.04
N ARG A 142 -5.96 -33.71 -8.16
CA ARG A 142 -5.43 -32.35 -8.17
C ARG A 142 -6.31 -31.37 -7.38
N ASP A 143 -7.63 -31.54 -7.44
CA ASP A 143 -8.57 -30.67 -6.72
C ASP A 143 -8.51 -30.92 -5.22
N ASP A 144 -8.33 -32.17 -4.79
CA ASP A 144 -8.10 -32.50 -3.39
C ASP A 144 -6.75 -31.94 -2.90
N CYS A 145 -5.69 -32.05 -3.71
CA CYS A 145 -4.40 -31.43 -3.41
C CYS A 145 -4.52 -29.90 -3.28
N LYS A 146 -5.30 -29.26 -4.17
CA LYS A 146 -5.56 -27.82 -4.10
C LYS A 146 -6.26 -27.44 -2.80
N ARG A 147 -7.31 -28.19 -2.42
CA ARG A 147 -8.02 -27.95 -1.15
C ARG A 147 -7.10 -28.13 0.06
N ALA A 148 -6.34 -29.22 0.10
CA ALA A 148 -5.38 -29.48 1.16
C ALA A 148 -4.30 -28.39 1.27
N LEU A 149 -3.80 -27.89 0.13
CA LEU A 149 -2.85 -26.77 0.10
C LEU A 149 -3.48 -25.49 0.63
N ASP A 150 -4.67 -25.12 0.13
CA ASP A 150 -5.37 -23.91 0.53
C ASP A 150 -5.67 -23.92 2.04
N ASP A 151 -6.17 -25.05 2.57
CA ASP A 151 -6.46 -25.23 3.99
C ASP A 151 -5.18 -25.10 4.85
N ALA A 152 -4.10 -25.78 4.46
CA ALA A 152 -2.82 -25.70 5.18
C ALA A 152 -2.22 -24.29 5.16
N LEU A 153 -2.32 -23.57 4.03
CA LEU A 153 -1.88 -22.19 3.92
C LEU A 153 -2.72 -21.28 4.83
N LEU A 154 -4.05 -21.40 4.79
CA LEU A 154 -4.93 -20.58 5.61
C LEU A 154 -4.72 -20.83 7.10
N GLU A 155 -4.60 -22.09 7.53
CA GLU A 155 -4.33 -22.43 8.93
C GLU A 155 -3.03 -21.77 9.42
N ARG A 156 -1.94 -21.91 8.67
CA ARG A 156 -0.64 -21.32 9.03
C ARG A 156 -0.67 -19.80 9.00
N LEU A 157 -1.36 -19.20 8.04
CA LEU A 157 -1.51 -17.75 7.95
C LEU A 157 -2.34 -17.20 9.11
N VAL A 158 -3.42 -17.88 9.52
CA VAL A 158 -4.23 -17.49 10.68
C VAL A 158 -3.41 -17.60 11.97
N ALA A 159 -2.67 -18.70 12.16
CA ALA A 159 -1.77 -18.86 13.30
C ALA A 159 -0.70 -17.76 13.35
N LEU A 160 -0.03 -17.51 12.22
CA LEU A 160 0.98 -16.46 12.11
C LEU A 160 0.37 -15.08 12.39
N ASN A 161 -0.83 -14.80 11.88
CA ASN A 161 -1.51 -13.54 12.14
C ASN A 161 -1.85 -13.35 13.62
N ALA A 162 -2.24 -14.42 14.32
CA ALA A 162 -2.46 -14.39 15.77
C ALA A 162 -1.16 -14.10 16.54
N GLU A 163 -0.03 -14.69 16.13
CA GLU A 163 1.29 -14.34 16.69
C GLU A 163 1.64 -12.87 16.47
N ARG A 164 1.39 -12.33 15.26
CA ARG A 164 1.64 -10.91 14.95
C ARG A 164 0.75 -9.98 15.77
N ALA A 165 -0.53 -10.30 15.92
CA ALA A 165 -1.42 -9.53 16.78
C ALA A 165 -0.93 -9.52 18.24
N ALA A 166 -0.44 -10.66 18.75
CA ALA A 166 0.13 -10.74 20.10
C ALA A 166 1.47 -9.98 20.24
N GLU A 167 2.27 -9.87 19.17
CA GLU A 167 3.47 -9.01 19.13
C GLU A 167 3.10 -7.53 19.16
N GLU A 168 2.12 -7.12 18.36
CA GLU A 168 1.64 -5.74 18.30
C GLU A 168 1.04 -5.30 19.64
N GLN A 169 0.29 -6.16 20.33
CA GLN A 169 -0.22 -5.91 21.68
C GLN A 169 0.90 -5.71 22.71
N ARG A 170 2.07 -6.32 22.49
CA ARG A 170 3.28 -6.13 23.30
C ARG A 170 4.14 -4.95 22.82
N GLY A 171 3.69 -4.21 21.81
CA GLY A 171 4.41 -3.07 21.22
C GLY A 171 5.50 -3.43 20.21
N LEU A 172 5.63 -4.70 19.82
CA LEU A 172 6.57 -5.15 18.81
C LEU A 172 5.91 -5.16 17.43
N ILE A 173 6.25 -4.18 16.58
CA ILE A 173 5.67 -4.09 15.22
C ILE A 173 6.73 -4.47 14.18
N ARG A 174 6.68 -5.69 13.63
CA ARG A 174 7.72 -6.20 12.71
C ARG A 174 7.81 -5.47 11.36
N TRP A 175 6.73 -4.82 10.93
CA TRP A 175 6.59 -4.27 9.57
C TRP A 175 6.63 -2.75 9.49
N VAL A 176 6.75 -2.09 10.65
CA VAL A 176 7.15 -0.69 10.72
C VAL A 176 8.67 -0.68 10.65
N ARG A 177 9.20 0.10 9.71
CA ARG A 177 10.63 0.43 9.63
C ARG A 177 11.17 0.72 11.04
N PRO A 178 12.23 0.04 11.53
CA PRO A 178 12.70 0.19 12.91
C PRO A 178 12.91 1.65 13.33
N GLU A 179 13.35 2.51 12.39
CA GLU A 179 13.55 3.94 12.61
C GLU A 179 12.26 4.76 12.79
N PHE A 180 11.09 4.18 12.49
CA PHE A 180 9.75 4.76 12.71
C PHE A 180 9.01 4.13 13.90
N GLN A 181 9.62 3.15 14.58
CA GLN A 181 9.08 2.63 15.83
C GLN A 181 9.44 3.61 16.95
N ILE A 182 8.45 4.35 17.48
CA ILE A 182 8.66 5.20 18.65
C ILE A 182 8.97 4.26 19.84
N PRO A 183 10.09 4.43 20.57
CA PRO A 183 10.39 3.57 21.71
C PRO A 183 9.25 3.64 22.74
N ALA A 184 8.80 2.46 23.19
CA ALA A 184 7.69 2.32 24.14
C ALA A 184 7.92 3.01 25.50
N SER A 185 9.13 3.51 25.77
CA SER A 185 9.50 4.18 27.02
C SER A 185 9.11 5.68 27.08
N GLY A 186 8.24 6.18 26.18
CA GLY A 186 7.96 7.61 26.10
C GLY A 186 6.51 8.06 25.85
N GLN A 187 5.49 7.21 25.85
CA GLN A 187 4.11 7.67 25.59
C GLN A 187 3.07 7.15 26.59
N GLN A 188 2.38 8.12 27.19
CA GLN A 188 1.11 8.00 27.89
C GLN A 188 0.11 7.19 27.04
N GLN A 189 -0.65 6.32 27.70
CA GLN A 189 -1.67 5.45 27.11
C GLN A 189 -2.57 6.23 26.13
N PRO A 190 -2.84 5.71 24.91
CA PRO A 190 -3.92 6.22 24.10
C PRO A 190 -5.24 5.90 24.82
N GLN A 191 -6.03 6.94 25.08
CA GLN A 191 -7.41 6.77 25.53
C GLN A 191 -8.21 6.00 24.47
N PRO A 192 -9.15 5.13 24.87
CA PRO A 192 -9.95 4.38 23.92
C PRO A 192 -10.72 5.34 23.02
N ALA A 193 -10.82 4.97 21.74
CA ALA A 193 -11.54 5.73 20.73
C ALA A 193 -13.00 5.92 21.18
N ARG A 194 -13.31 7.10 21.73
CA ARG A 194 -14.67 7.61 21.67
C ARG A 194 -14.96 7.87 20.21
N GLN A 195 -15.98 7.17 19.74
CA GLN A 195 -16.75 7.45 18.54
C GLN A 195 -16.76 8.96 18.31
N LEU A 196 -16.17 9.41 17.21
CA LEU A 196 -16.15 10.81 16.82
C LEU A 196 -17.59 11.21 16.44
N GLU A 197 -18.40 11.45 17.45
CA GLU A 197 -19.38 12.51 17.40
C GLU A 197 -18.57 13.77 17.11
N ILE A 198 -18.80 14.34 15.93
CA ILE A 198 -18.31 15.68 15.59
C ILE A 198 -19.14 16.61 16.46
N ASP A 199 -18.73 16.75 17.72
CA ASP A 199 -19.19 17.82 18.57
C ASP A 199 -18.52 19.09 18.05
N THR A 200 -19.35 19.97 17.52
CA THR A 200 -19.01 21.33 17.15
C THR A 200 -18.68 22.12 18.40
N ASP A 201 -17.55 21.82 19.02
CA ASP A 201 -16.98 22.70 20.04
C ASP A 201 -16.12 23.74 19.34
N GLU A 202 -16.67 24.95 19.28
CA GLU A 202 -16.02 26.20 18.91
C GLU A 202 -14.71 26.36 19.69
N ARG A 203 -13.61 25.88 19.10
CA ARG A 203 -12.29 26.13 19.66
C ARG A 203 -11.83 27.50 19.21
N ALA A 204 -12.14 28.48 20.07
CA ALA A 204 -11.71 29.86 19.96
C ALA A 204 -10.26 29.97 19.49
N ALA A 205 -10.06 30.83 18.48
CA ALA A 205 -8.78 31.20 17.92
C ALA A 205 -7.77 31.51 19.05
N VAL A 206 -6.74 30.67 19.17
CA VAL A 206 -5.65 30.91 20.10
C VAL A 206 -4.87 32.11 19.57
N ALA A 207 -5.03 33.25 20.23
CA ALA A 207 -4.22 34.43 19.99
C ALA A 207 -2.74 34.05 20.08
N ALA A 208 -2.04 34.15 18.94
CA ALA A 208 -0.60 33.97 18.88
C ALA A 208 0.06 34.97 19.85
N LYS A 209 0.98 34.46 20.69
CA LYS A 209 1.86 35.34 21.48
C LYS A 209 2.61 36.28 20.53
N PRO A 210 2.72 37.58 20.84
CA PRO A 210 3.31 38.56 19.93
C PRO A 210 4.79 38.25 19.70
N GLY A 211 5.10 37.65 18.54
CA GLY A 211 6.45 37.63 18.00
C GLY A 211 6.91 39.05 17.63
N LEU A 212 8.23 39.25 17.52
CA LEU A 212 8.81 40.54 17.12
C LEU A 212 8.12 41.09 15.87
N ARG A 213 7.49 42.27 15.99
CA ARG A 213 6.88 42.97 14.86
C ARG A 213 7.96 43.35 13.85
N ARG A 214 7.76 42.99 12.58
CA ARG A 214 8.72 43.24 11.49
C ARG A 214 8.28 44.42 10.62
N PRO A 215 9.19 45.26 10.09
CA PRO A 215 8.82 46.33 9.18
C PRO A 215 8.28 45.78 7.85
N TRP A 216 7.25 46.42 7.29
CA TRP A 216 6.64 46.04 6.02
C TRP A 216 7.59 46.36 4.85
N PRO A 217 8.00 45.38 4.02
CA PRO A 217 8.94 45.63 2.92
C PRO A 217 8.36 46.52 1.81
N ALA A 218 9.20 47.33 1.16
CA ALA A 218 8.76 48.23 0.08
C ALA A 218 8.50 47.49 -1.25
N ALA A 219 9.31 46.47 -1.57
CA ALA A 219 9.24 45.74 -2.84
C ALA A 219 8.24 44.58 -2.79
N LEU A 220 7.45 44.40 -3.86
CA LEU A 220 6.42 43.36 -3.96
C LEU A 220 6.97 41.92 -3.72
N PRO A 221 8.10 41.50 -4.30
CA PRO A 221 8.64 40.16 -4.03
C PRO A 221 9.02 39.94 -2.55
N ALA A 222 9.52 40.99 -1.89
CA ALA A 222 9.87 40.95 -0.47
C ALA A 222 8.63 40.89 0.43
N GLN A 223 7.52 41.53 0.02
CA GLN A 223 6.23 41.44 0.74
C GLN A 223 5.67 40.02 0.70
N VAL A 224 5.68 39.36 -0.48
CA VAL A 224 5.21 37.97 -0.64
C VAL A 224 6.04 37.02 0.23
N LYS A 225 7.38 37.16 0.20
CA LYS A 225 8.28 36.36 1.03
C LYS A 225 8.01 36.54 2.52
N ALA A 226 7.82 37.78 2.97
CA ALA A 226 7.58 38.08 4.38
C ALA A 226 6.25 37.49 4.90
N VAL A 227 5.18 37.54 4.10
CA VAL A 227 3.88 36.92 4.45
C VAL A 227 4.00 35.39 4.46
N ALA A 228 4.72 34.80 3.49
CA ALA A 228 4.96 33.37 3.45
C ALA A 228 5.75 32.87 4.68
N GLU A 229 6.79 33.60 5.12
CA GLU A 229 7.57 33.27 6.32
C GLU A 229 6.70 33.25 7.59
N VAL A 230 5.78 34.20 7.74
CA VAL A 230 4.85 34.25 8.89
C VAL A 230 3.91 33.04 8.88
N LEU A 231 3.39 32.67 7.71
CA LEU A 231 2.52 31.51 7.56
C LEU A 231 3.27 30.18 7.76
N ILE A 232 4.53 30.08 7.33
CA ILE A 232 5.38 28.88 7.53
C ILE A 232 5.77 28.73 9.00
N ALA A 233 6.06 29.84 9.69
CA ALA A 233 6.37 29.82 11.12
C ALA A 233 5.14 29.52 12.00
N ALA A 234 3.93 29.70 11.46
CA ALA A 234 2.69 29.45 12.17
C ALA A 234 2.43 27.94 12.33
N ARG A 235 2.34 27.49 13.58
CA ARG A 235 1.97 26.10 13.92
C ARG A 235 0.46 25.84 13.91
N ALA A 236 -0.34 26.85 13.56
CA ALA A 236 -1.80 26.80 13.50
C ALA A 236 -2.32 27.76 12.40
N PRO A 237 -3.56 27.56 11.90
CA PRO A 237 -4.17 28.49 10.96
C PRO A 237 -4.21 29.92 11.54
N LEU A 238 -3.79 30.91 10.75
CA LEU A 238 -3.81 32.31 11.17
C LEU A 238 -4.93 33.07 10.47
N ALA A 239 -5.71 33.83 11.24
CA ALA A 239 -6.61 34.83 10.71
C ALA A 239 -5.82 35.98 10.05
N GLU A 240 -6.44 36.67 9.09
CA GLU A 240 -5.79 37.75 8.36
C GLU A 240 -5.32 38.89 9.29
N GLU A 241 -6.11 39.18 10.33
CA GLU A 241 -5.81 40.18 11.35
C GLU A 241 -4.58 39.79 12.17
N ALA A 242 -4.40 38.49 12.45
CA ALA A 242 -3.24 37.98 13.18
C ALA A 242 -1.97 38.09 12.32
N ILE A 243 -2.07 37.85 11.01
CA ILE A 243 -0.95 38.05 10.07
C ILE A 243 -0.61 39.54 10.00
N ALA A 244 -1.61 40.42 9.92
CA ALA A 244 -1.41 41.87 9.90
C ALA A 244 -0.72 42.37 11.19
N ALA A 245 -1.01 41.77 12.35
CA ALA A 245 -0.41 42.13 13.63
C ALA A 245 1.10 41.83 13.72
N CYS A 246 1.63 40.96 12.85
CA CYS A 246 3.06 40.65 12.77
C CYS A 246 3.90 41.75 12.08
N PHE A 247 3.26 42.74 11.44
CA PHE A 247 3.95 43.75 10.62
C PHE A 247 3.75 45.19 11.12
N THR A 248 4.77 46.03 10.93
CA THR A 248 4.76 47.48 11.20
C THR A 248 5.03 48.26 9.91
N GLY A 249 4.22 49.28 9.62
CA GLY A 249 4.43 50.10 8.42
C GLY A 249 3.50 51.30 8.36
N ARG A 250 3.95 52.39 7.73
CA ARG A 250 3.12 53.57 7.42
C ARG A 250 2.54 53.43 6.02
N GLY A 251 1.25 53.71 5.85
CA GLY A 251 0.57 53.71 4.55
C GLY A 251 -0.45 52.58 4.35
N ALA A 252 -1.04 52.49 3.15
CA ALA A 252 -2.16 51.60 2.81
C ALA A 252 -1.76 50.12 2.58
N TRP A 253 -0.67 49.64 3.19
CA TRP A 253 -0.17 48.27 3.01
C TRP A 253 -1.17 47.21 3.48
N LYS A 254 -2.00 47.52 4.48
CA LYS A 254 -3.10 46.65 4.94
C LYS A 254 -4.10 46.31 3.83
N LYS A 255 -4.28 47.16 2.82
CA LYS A 255 -5.14 46.89 1.65
C LYS A 255 -4.49 45.92 0.64
N ARG A 256 -3.16 45.78 0.68
CA ARG A 256 -2.38 44.90 -0.22
C ARG A 256 -2.21 43.49 0.36
N LEU A 257 -2.32 43.33 1.68
CA LEU A 257 -2.21 42.04 2.36
C LEU A 257 -3.21 41.00 1.83
N PRO A 258 -4.53 41.29 1.68
CA PRO A 258 -5.46 40.31 1.14
C PRO A 258 -5.12 39.88 -0.30
N GLN A 259 -4.66 40.81 -1.14
CA GLN A 259 -4.25 40.50 -2.52
C GLN A 259 -3.04 39.55 -2.58
N ILE A 260 -2.07 39.71 -1.67
CA ILE A 260 -0.91 38.83 -1.55
C ILE A 260 -1.33 37.44 -1.06
N ILE A 261 -2.26 37.38 -0.10
CA ILE A 261 -2.84 36.13 0.39
C ILE A 261 -3.57 35.39 -0.73
N ASP A 262 -4.42 36.09 -1.49
CA ASP A 262 -5.11 35.53 -2.67
C ASP A 262 -4.13 34.96 -3.69
N THR A 263 -3.03 35.67 -3.94
CA THR A 263 -1.97 35.22 -4.85
C THR A 263 -1.30 33.94 -4.33
N LEU A 264 -1.00 33.86 -3.02
CA LEU A 264 -0.41 32.67 -2.39
C LEU A 264 -1.36 31.47 -2.38
N VAL A 265 -2.67 31.72 -2.27
CA VAL A 265 -3.71 30.69 -2.41
C VAL A 265 -3.82 30.20 -3.85
N ALA A 266 -3.81 31.10 -4.83
CA ALA A 266 -3.87 30.76 -6.25
C ALA A 266 -2.64 29.95 -6.72
N VAL A 267 -1.45 30.25 -6.17
CA VAL A 267 -0.21 29.51 -6.44
C VAL A 267 -0.11 28.21 -5.61
N GLY A 268 -1.12 27.90 -4.79
CA GLY A 268 -1.21 26.64 -4.05
C GLY A 268 -0.23 26.53 -2.88
N ARG A 269 0.32 27.65 -2.39
CA ARG A 269 1.22 27.69 -1.22
C ARG A 269 0.47 27.76 0.11
N VAL A 270 -0.79 28.23 0.09
CA VAL A 270 -1.63 28.46 1.26
C VAL A 270 -3.05 27.97 0.95
N ARG A 271 -3.74 27.38 1.93
CA ARG A 271 -5.16 27.01 1.82
C ARG A 271 -5.98 27.81 2.84
N ARG A 272 -7.11 28.37 2.40
CA ARG A 272 -8.14 28.91 3.29
C ARG A 272 -8.91 27.77 3.96
N ARG A 273 -8.93 27.75 5.29
CA ARG A 273 -9.78 26.89 6.12
C ARG A 273 -10.82 27.75 6.84
N LYS A 274 -11.86 27.13 7.40
CA LYS A 274 -12.87 27.83 8.22
C LYS A 274 -12.25 28.58 9.41
N ASP A 275 -11.10 28.09 9.91
CA ASP A 275 -10.43 28.63 11.11
C ASP A 275 -9.22 29.53 10.79
N GLY A 276 -8.97 29.85 9.51
CA GLY A 276 -7.87 30.73 9.08
C GLY A 276 -7.05 30.21 7.90
N LEU A 277 -5.94 30.87 7.61
CA LEU A 277 -4.99 30.53 6.53
C LEU A 277 -3.92 29.57 7.06
N ALA A 278 -3.72 28.45 6.37
CA ALA A 278 -2.70 27.46 6.70
C ALA A 278 -1.83 27.12 5.49
N VAL A 279 -0.54 26.89 5.70
CA VAL A 279 0.39 26.46 4.65
C VAL A 279 0.07 25.02 4.25
N LEU A 280 0.18 24.72 2.96
CA LEU A 280 0.19 23.36 2.45
C LEU A 280 1.63 22.85 2.61
N ALA A 281 1.84 21.93 3.57
CA ALA A 281 3.10 21.20 3.69
C ALA A 281 3.29 20.26 2.49
#